data_AF-A0A942ZBH3-F1
#
_entry.id   AF-A0A942ZBH3-F1
#
_cell.length_a   1.000
_cell.length_b   1.000
_cell.length_c   1.000
_cell.angle_alpha   90.00
_cell.angle_beta   90.00
_cell.angle_gamma   90.00
#
_symmetry.space_group_name_H-M   'P 1'
#
loop_
_entity.id
_entity.type
_entity.pdbx_description
1 polymer ?
#
loop_
_entity_poly.entity_id
_entity_poly.type
_entity_poly.pdbx_seq_one_letter_code
_entity_poly.pdbx_strand_id
1 'polypeptide(L)'
;MILDDLKNFIVEKVSADEQTIKYDCDSSKGEDIILLNLYNSLPCDLARRSSVKITVKNKDLEFSRNLCFSLHDLLFPEDCFQKSIVINKKIMHAALNKGPFYLEKDSSKRHCYVLDITLTHNR
;
A
#
# COMPACT_ATOMS: atom_id res chain seq x y z
N MET A 1 -8.23 6.79 -9.90
CA MET A 1 -6.76 6.71 -10.06
C MET A 1 -6.27 5.42 -9.41
N ILE A 2 -5.09 4.86 -9.78
CA ILE A 2 -4.62 3.59 -9.21
C ILE A 2 -4.51 3.62 -7.67
N LEU A 3 -4.16 4.79 -7.10
CA LEU A 3 -4.10 4.99 -5.66
C LEU A 3 -5.49 5.05 -5.01
N ASP A 4 -6.52 5.56 -5.69
CA ASP A 4 -7.91 5.53 -5.21
C ASP A 4 -8.46 4.11 -5.23
N ASP A 5 -8.17 3.36 -6.30
CA ASP A 5 -8.57 1.96 -6.43
C ASP A 5 -7.94 1.13 -5.29
N LEU A 6 -6.65 1.34 -5.01
CA LEU A 6 -5.95 0.70 -3.88
C LEU A 6 -6.50 1.14 -2.51
N LYS A 7 -6.77 2.43 -2.31
CA LYS A 7 -7.38 2.95 -1.08
C LYS A 7 -8.71 2.27 -0.80
N ASN A 8 -9.61 2.25 -1.79
CA ASN A 8 -10.93 1.63 -1.67
C ASN A 8 -10.81 0.14 -1.30
N PHE A 9 -9.88 -0.58 -1.92
CA PHE A 9 -9.63 -1.98 -1.59
C PHE A 9 -9.15 -2.19 -0.15
N ILE A 10 -8.24 -1.34 0.35
CA ILE A 10 -7.78 -1.41 1.74
C ILE A 10 -8.91 -1.09 2.71
N VAL A 11 -9.70 -0.05 2.45
CA VAL A 11 -10.87 0.31 3.29
C VAL A 11 -11.87 -0.85 3.35
N GLU A 12 -12.19 -1.47 2.20
CA GLU A 12 -13.14 -2.58 2.12
C GLU A 12 -12.64 -3.83 2.87
N LYS A 13 -11.35 -4.16 2.76
CA LYS A 13 -10.81 -5.43 3.26
C LYS A 13 -10.22 -5.36 4.67
N VAL A 14 -9.66 -4.22 5.05
CA VAL A 14 -8.98 -4.03 6.35
C VAL A 14 -9.87 -3.27 7.34
N SER A 15 -11.06 -2.80 6.91
CA SER A 15 -11.92 -1.93 7.72
C SER A 15 -11.18 -0.70 8.27
N ALA A 16 -10.17 -0.23 7.53
CA ALA A 16 -9.45 0.98 7.88
C ALA A 16 -10.35 2.19 7.62
N ASP A 17 -10.38 3.15 8.55
CA ASP A 17 -11.09 4.41 8.34
C ASP A 17 -10.46 5.15 7.15
N GLU A 18 -11.31 5.58 6.21
CA GLU A 18 -10.90 6.26 4.98
C GLU A 18 -10.02 7.48 5.28
N GLN A 19 -10.24 8.14 6.42
CA GLN A 19 -9.48 9.32 6.84
C GLN A 19 -8.03 9.01 7.21
N THR A 20 -7.72 7.76 7.56
CA THR A 20 -6.37 7.30 7.93
C THR A 20 -5.46 7.05 6.73
N ILE A 21 -6.03 6.89 5.54
CA ILE A 21 -5.27 6.66 4.30
C ILE A 21 -5.04 8.00 3.61
N LYS A 22 -3.77 8.39 3.50
CA LYS A 22 -3.34 9.67 2.92
C LYS A 22 -2.46 9.45 1.70
N TYR A 23 -2.38 10.46 0.84
CA TYR A 23 -1.51 10.46 -0.35
C TYR A 23 -0.29 11.37 -0.21
N ASP A 24 -0.30 12.28 0.77
CA ASP A 24 0.75 13.24 1.03
C ASP A 24 1.23 13.19 2.49
N CYS A 25 2.53 13.40 2.67
CA CYS A 25 3.17 13.31 3.98
C CYS A 25 2.96 14.56 4.84
N ASP A 26 2.64 15.70 4.23
CA ASP A 26 2.53 16.99 4.91
C ASP A 26 1.18 17.20 5.59
N SER A 27 0.09 16.67 5.02
CA SER A 27 -1.26 16.72 5.60
C SER A 27 -1.44 15.87 6.86
N SER A 28 -0.46 15.06 7.22
CA SER A 28 -0.60 13.96 8.19
C SER A 28 0.40 14.03 9.33
N LYS A 29 0.83 15.24 9.71
CA LYS A 29 1.73 15.46 10.85
C LYS A 29 1.04 15.09 12.16
N GLY A 30 1.58 14.08 12.85
CA GLY A 30 1.17 13.70 14.21
C GLY A 30 0.06 12.65 14.34
N GLU A 31 -0.63 12.30 13.24
CA GLU A 31 -1.71 11.29 13.23
C GLU A 31 -1.19 9.90 12.84
N ASP A 32 -1.79 8.82 13.34
CA ASP A 32 -1.42 7.48 12.86
C ASP A 32 -2.09 7.22 11.51
N ILE A 33 -1.32 6.87 10.48
CA ILE A 33 -1.79 6.85 9.08
C ILE A 33 -1.18 5.72 8.24
N ILE A 34 -1.85 5.42 7.12
CA ILE A 34 -1.31 4.66 5.99
C ILE A 34 -1.07 5.65 4.84
N LEU A 35 0.17 5.76 4.39
CA LEU A 35 0.56 6.63 3.28
C LEU A 35 0.71 5.82 2.00
N LEU A 36 0.01 6.21 0.93
CA LEU A 36 0.11 5.61 -0.39
C LEU A 36 0.84 6.55 -1.36
N ASN A 37 2.04 6.17 -1.78
CA ASN A 37 2.87 6.98 -2.68
C ASN A 37 3.07 6.27 -4.02
N LEU A 38 2.72 6.94 -5.12
CA LEU A 38 3.11 6.53 -6.47
C LEU A 38 4.47 7.16 -6.79
N TYR A 39 5.51 6.36 -7.00
CA TYR A 39 6.86 6.87 -7.28
C TYR A 39 7.40 6.48 -8.65
N ASN A 40 6.76 5.55 -9.35
CA ASN A 40 7.03 5.29 -10.75
C ASN A 40 5.76 4.83 -11.49
N SER A 41 5.63 5.21 -12.75
CA SER A 41 4.53 4.80 -13.62
C SER A 41 5.04 4.64 -15.04
N LEU A 42 5.31 3.41 -15.45
CA LEU A 42 5.80 3.10 -16.79
C LEU A 42 4.64 2.62 -17.68
N PRO A 43 4.39 3.26 -18.83
CA PRO A 43 3.55 2.66 -19.86
C PRO A 43 4.25 1.41 -20.42
N CYS A 44 3.49 0.37 -20.65
CA CYS A 44 3.88 -0.83 -21.39
C CYS A 44 2.86 -0.98 -22.54
N ASP A 45 3.23 -1.67 -23.63
CA ASP A 45 2.47 -1.65 -24.88
C ASP A 45 0.97 -2.00 -24.73
N LEU A 46 0.62 -2.82 -23.73
CA LEU A 46 -0.74 -3.28 -23.47
C LEU A 46 -1.27 -2.95 -22.05
N ALA A 47 -0.43 -2.37 -21.18
CA ALA A 47 -0.75 -2.20 -19.77
C ALA A 47 0.01 -1.02 -19.14
N ARG A 48 -0.47 -0.52 -18.00
CA ARG A 48 0.25 0.46 -17.19
C ARG A 48 0.79 -0.20 -15.94
N ARG A 49 2.10 -0.06 -15.70
CA ARG A 49 2.77 -0.54 -14.49
C ARG A 49 3.01 0.63 -13.56
N SER A 50 2.44 0.56 -12.36
CA SER A 50 2.51 1.60 -11.34
C SER A 50 3.21 1.04 -10.11
N SER A 51 4.38 1.59 -9.77
CA SER A 51 5.08 1.23 -8.54
C SER A 51 4.57 2.08 -7.39
N VAL A 52 4.04 1.41 -6.38
CA VAL A 52 3.40 2.02 -5.21
C VAL A 52 4.18 1.62 -3.98
N LYS A 53 4.45 2.62 -3.14
CA LYS A 53 5.03 2.46 -1.81
C LYS A 53 3.93 2.69 -0.78
N ILE A 54 3.67 1.68 0.04
CA ILE A 54 2.73 1.73 1.15
C ILE A 54 3.55 1.93 2.42
N THR A 55 3.34 3.01 3.14
CA THR A 55 4.03 3.29 4.41
C THR A 55 3.02 3.37 5.54
N VAL A 56 3.13 2.46 6.50
CA VAL A 56 2.36 2.50 7.73
C VAL A 56 3.15 3.29 8.77
N LYS A 57 2.52 4.32 9.34
CA LYS A 57 3.11 5.15 10.40
C LYS A 57 2.24 5.11 11.63
N ASN A 58 2.74 4.55 12.73
CA ASN A 58 2.04 4.56 14.01
C ASN A 58 3.02 4.77 15.18
N LYS A 59 2.57 5.37 16.29
CA LYS A 59 3.35 5.47 17.53
C LYS A 59 3.72 4.12 18.13
N ASP A 60 2.91 3.10 17.89
CA ASP A 60 3.15 1.72 18.27
C ASP A 60 3.88 0.96 17.14
N LEU A 61 5.04 0.40 17.49
CA LEU A 61 5.88 -0.41 16.60
C LEU A 61 5.18 -1.69 16.18
N GLU A 62 4.56 -2.40 17.13
CA GLU A 62 3.94 -3.69 16.91
C GLU A 62 2.70 -3.53 16.04
N PHE A 63 1.90 -2.49 16.31
CA PHE A 63 0.77 -2.13 15.44
C PHE A 63 1.23 -1.81 14.01
N SER A 64 2.26 -0.97 13.86
CA SER A 64 2.80 -0.60 12.53
C SER A 64 3.27 -1.83 11.75
N ARG A 65 3.97 -2.73 12.45
CA ARG A 65 4.47 -3.98 11.88
C ARG A 65 3.31 -4.86 11.45
N ASN A 66 2.41 -5.21 12.37
CA ASN A 66 1.34 -6.16 12.13
C ASN A 66 0.43 -5.67 11.00
N LEU A 67 0.08 -4.39 10.97
CA LEU A 67 -0.73 -3.82 9.88
C LEU A 67 -0.02 -3.89 8.52
N CYS A 68 1.28 -3.62 8.46
CA CYS A 68 2.05 -3.73 7.22
C CYS A 68 2.14 -5.17 6.71
N PHE A 69 2.35 -6.14 7.61
CA PHE A 69 2.32 -7.56 7.28
C PHE A 69 0.93 -8.02 6.85
N SER A 70 -0.14 -7.59 7.53
CA SER A 70 -1.51 -7.89 7.10
C SER A 70 -1.84 -7.32 5.71
N LEU A 71 -1.34 -6.12 5.38
CA LEU A 71 -1.46 -5.56 4.03
C LEU A 71 -0.69 -6.37 2.98
N HIS A 72 0.48 -6.87 3.34
CA HIS A 72 1.23 -7.80 2.49
C HIS A 72 0.43 -9.08 2.23
N ASP A 73 -0.05 -9.75 3.28
CA ASP A 73 -0.77 -11.02 3.17
C ASP A 73 -2.10 -10.86 2.43
N LEU A 74 -2.74 -9.69 2.57
CA LEU A 74 -3.95 -9.34 1.82
C LEU A 74 -3.68 -9.21 0.31
N LEU A 75 -2.54 -8.60 -0.06
CA LEU A 75 -2.16 -8.39 -1.45
C LEU A 75 -1.50 -9.62 -2.08
N PHE A 76 -0.89 -10.48 -1.25
CA PHE A 76 -0.10 -11.64 -1.64
C PHE A 76 -0.41 -12.85 -0.74
N PRO A 77 -1.63 -13.42 -0.78
CA PRO A 77 -1.97 -14.57 0.05
C PRO A 77 -1.13 -15.80 -0.32
N GLU A 78 -0.70 -16.57 0.69
CA GLU A 78 0.29 -17.67 0.56
C GLU A 78 -0.08 -18.73 -0.49
N ASP A 79 -1.38 -18.97 -0.74
CA ASP A 79 -1.86 -19.95 -1.71
C ASP A 79 -1.99 -19.41 -3.15
N CYS A 80 -1.60 -18.16 -3.42
CA CYS A 80 -1.85 -17.48 -4.69
C CYS A 80 -0.56 -16.90 -5.30
N PHE A 81 0.26 -17.77 -5.89
CA PHE A 81 1.58 -17.44 -6.45
C PHE A 81 1.62 -16.42 -7.60
N GLN A 82 0.48 -16.04 -8.18
CA GLN A 82 0.30 -14.90 -9.11
C GLN A 82 -1.11 -15.02 -9.69
N LYS A 83 -2.12 -14.46 -9.02
CA LYS A 83 -3.39 -14.19 -9.68
C LYS A 83 -3.73 -12.72 -9.56
N SER A 84 -4.39 -12.26 -10.61
CA SER A 84 -4.95 -10.93 -10.67
C SER A 84 -5.85 -10.69 -9.45
N ILE A 85 -5.51 -9.68 -8.66
CA ILE A 85 -6.37 -9.16 -7.61
C ILE A 85 -7.41 -8.24 -8.23
N VAL A 86 -8.67 -8.43 -7.85
CA VAL A 86 -9.74 -7.53 -8.26
C VAL A 86 -9.72 -6.35 -7.31
N ILE A 87 -9.09 -5.26 -7.72
CA ILE A 87 -9.10 -3.99 -7.01
C ILE A 87 -10.20 -3.13 -7.65
N ASN A 88 -11.23 -2.79 -6.88
CA ASN A 88 -12.35 -1.94 -7.33
C ASN A 88 -12.97 -2.39 -8.68
N LYS A 89 -13.34 -3.68 -8.77
CA LYS A 89 -13.89 -4.34 -9.98
C LYS A 89 -12.96 -4.38 -11.21
N LYS A 90 -11.70 -3.97 -11.08
CA LYS A 90 -10.68 -4.09 -12.12
C LYS A 90 -9.72 -5.20 -11.79
N ILE A 91 -9.45 -6.05 -12.78
CA ILE A 91 -8.43 -7.09 -12.70
C ILE A 91 -7.06 -6.40 -12.74
N MET A 92 -6.34 -6.43 -11.63
CA MET A 92 -4.99 -5.88 -11.48
C MET A 92 -4.03 -7.00 -11.11
N HIS A 93 -2.81 -6.95 -11.60
CA HIS A 93 -1.75 -7.87 -11.18
C HIS A 93 -0.82 -7.14 -10.21
N ALA A 94 -0.76 -7.60 -8.96
CA ALA A 94 0.22 -7.13 -7.99
C ALA A 94 1.48 -8.00 -8.08
N ALA A 95 2.63 -7.34 -8.08
CA ALA A 95 3.93 -7.95 -7.91
C ALA A 95 4.62 -7.34 -6.69
N LEU A 96 5.21 -8.17 -5.85
CA LEU A 96 5.99 -7.73 -4.71
C LEU A 96 7.37 -7.27 -5.20
N ASN A 97 7.71 -5.99 -4.99
CA ASN A 97 9.07 -5.51 -5.26
C ASN A 97 9.96 -5.74 -4.03
N LYS A 98 9.43 -5.42 -2.84
CA LYS A 98 10.10 -5.62 -1.56
C LYS A 98 9.07 -5.85 -0.47
N GLY A 99 9.24 -6.95 0.29
CA GLY A 99 8.40 -7.31 1.43
C GLY A 99 8.43 -6.27 2.55
N PRO A 100 7.55 -6.41 3.56
CA PRO A 100 7.48 -5.48 4.69
C PRO A 100 8.85 -5.30 5.38
N PHE A 101 9.32 -4.05 5.49
CA PHE A 101 10.56 -3.73 6.20
C PHE A 101 10.41 -2.47 7.05
N TYR A 102 11.16 -2.42 8.16
CA TYR A 102 11.25 -1.24 8.99
C TYR A 102 12.18 -0.22 8.34
N LEU A 103 11.76 1.05 8.27
CA LEU A 103 12.58 2.13 7.75
C LEU A 103 13.28 2.87 8.89
N GLU A 104 12.56 3.73 9.58
CA GLU A 104 13.03 4.53 10.71
C GLU A 104 11.84 5.17 11.44
N LYS A 105 12.13 5.99 12.47
CA LYS A 105 11.13 6.86 13.06
C LYS A 105 11.02 8.15 12.26
N ASP A 106 9.81 8.62 12.04
CA ASP A 106 9.64 9.94 11.42
C ASP A 106 9.87 11.09 12.41
N SER A 107 9.81 12.32 11.92
CA SER A 107 9.96 13.54 12.73
C SER A 107 8.94 13.68 13.86
N SER A 108 7.81 12.97 13.78
CA SER A 108 6.76 12.90 14.80
C SER A 108 6.94 11.72 15.76
N LYS A 109 8.09 11.03 15.71
CA LYS A 109 8.44 9.84 16.51
C LYS A 109 7.58 8.60 16.24
N ARG A 110 6.86 8.54 15.12
CA ARG A 110 6.09 7.36 14.68
C ARG A 110 7.01 6.33 14.07
N HIS A 111 6.77 5.05 14.34
CA HIS A 111 7.46 3.94 13.69
C HIS A 111 6.95 3.79 12.25
N CYS A 112 7.86 3.67 11.29
CA CYS A 112 7.51 3.54 9.87
C CYS A 112 7.84 2.13 9.36
N TYR A 113 6.83 1.41 8.91
CA TYR A 113 6.97 0.18 8.12
C TYR A 113 6.58 0.43 6.68
N VAL A 114 7.30 -0.21 5.76
CA VAL A 114 7.16 0.03 4.33
C VAL A 114 6.98 -1.28 3.59
N LEU A 115 6.09 -1.26 2.60
CA LEU A 115 5.83 -2.32 1.64
C LEU A 115 5.88 -1.71 0.23
N ASP A 116 6.71 -2.28 -0.65
CA ASP A 116 6.88 -1.80 -2.03
C ASP A 116 6.30 -2.82 -3.02
N ILE A 117 5.34 -2.36 -3.83
CA ILE A 117 4.61 -3.19 -4.78
C ILE A 117 4.57 -2.55 -6.17
N THR A 118 4.34 -3.38 -7.18
CA THR A 118 3.99 -2.92 -8.53
C THR A 118 2.60 -3.43 -8.88
N LEU A 119 1.71 -2.52 -9.27
CA LEU A 119 0.39 -2.83 -9.78
C LEU A 119 0.38 -2.68 -11.31
N THR A 120 0.00 -3.75 -12.01
CA THR A 120 -0.17 -3.75 -13.46
C THR A 120 -1.66 -3.84 -13.78
N HIS A 121 -2.17 -2.92 -14.59
CA HIS A 121 -3.55 -2.93 -15.05
C HIS A 121 -3.60 -2.63 -16.55
N ASN A 122 -4.56 -3.26 -17.24
CA ASN A 122 -4.83 -2.95 -18.64
C ASN A 122 -5.39 -1.54 -18.76
N ARG A 123 -5.10 -0.92 -19.91
CA ARG A 123 -5.46 0.47 -20.19
C ARG A 123 -6.95 0.66 -20.40
#